data_AF-A0A232FFD4-F1
#
_entry.id   AF-A0A232FFD4-F1
#
_cell.length_a   1.000
_cell.length_b   1.000
_cell.length_c   1.000
_cell.angle_alpha   90.00
_cell.angle_beta   90.00
_cell.angle_gamma   90.00
#
_symmetry.space_group_name_H-M   'P 1'
#
loop_
_entity.id
_entity.type
_entity.pdbx_description
1 polymer ?
#
loop_
_entity_poly.entity_id
_entity_poly.type
_entity_poly.pdbx_seq_one_letter_code
_entity_poly.pdbx_strand_id
1 'polypeptide(L)'
;MYFTFISRPQVYILATELKEKTVDLFGPDTQDILLFLTEEFKKGLSYSTINCTRSALSLIVDCDIATDNRVKRFFKGISNLRPARPKYEYTWDPKIVIDYFLHRPSNEDLSLKELSKKLITLLELQQGINSPILKFRVKNRNYDTSANKDKPFRKGSTQTLSYWVKGVLKESGIDTSRNVKKFVCDICDKKFTQRGNLNVQKKSHLEKKKYEC
;
A
#
# COMPACT_ATOMS: atom_id res chain seq x y z
N MET A 1 -17.39 3.94 3.65
CA MET A 1 -18.27 3.34 2.63
C MET A 1 -17.41 2.91 1.44
N TYR A 2 -16.64 1.83 1.61
CA TYR A 2 -15.95 1.14 0.50
C TYR A 2 -16.06 -0.35 0.77
N PHE A 3 -17.25 -0.88 0.52
CA PHE A 3 -17.40 -2.30 0.21
C PHE A 3 -16.71 -2.49 -1.14
N THR A 4 -15.46 -2.98 -1.12
CA THR A 4 -14.89 -3.58 -2.32
C THR A 4 -15.77 -4.78 -2.64
N PHE A 5 -16.55 -4.63 -3.71
CA PHE A 5 -17.28 -5.71 -4.37
C PHE A 5 -16.38 -6.95 -4.39
N ILE A 6 -16.73 -7.95 -3.58
CA ILE A 6 -16.30 -9.32 -3.82
C ILE A 6 -16.90 -9.62 -5.18
N SER A 7 -16.07 -9.60 -6.22
CA SER A 7 -16.47 -9.95 -7.57
C SER A 7 -17.15 -11.32 -7.50
N ARG A 8 -18.45 -11.35 -7.84
CA ARG A 8 -19.33 -12.53 -7.94
C ARG A 8 -18.67 -13.86 -8.36
N PRO A 9 -17.65 -13.91 -9.25
CA PRO A 9 -16.92 -15.15 -9.52
C PRO A 9 -16.31 -15.85 -8.31
N GLN A 10 -15.78 -15.15 -7.29
CA GLN A 10 -15.12 -15.81 -6.15
C GLN A 10 -16.11 -16.55 -5.24
N VAL A 11 -17.31 -15.99 -5.02
CA VAL A 11 -18.36 -16.64 -4.22
C VAL A 11 -18.90 -17.89 -4.93
N TYR A 12 -19.02 -17.83 -6.26
CA TYR A 12 -19.48 -18.97 -7.06
C TYR A 12 -18.45 -20.11 -7.08
N ILE A 13 -17.15 -19.77 -7.21
CA ILE A 13 -16.04 -20.75 -7.14
C ILE A 13 -16.00 -21.43 -5.78
N LEU A 14 -16.16 -20.67 -4.68
CA LEU A 14 -16.22 -21.21 -3.33
C LEU A 14 -17.40 -22.17 -3.15
N ALA A 15 -18.58 -21.82 -3.66
CA ALA A 15 -19.75 -22.69 -3.61
C ALA A 15 -19.56 -23.97 -4.44
N THR A 16 -18.89 -23.91 -5.60
CA THR A 16 -18.58 -25.10 -6.42
C THR A 16 -17.50 -25.99 -5.79
N GLU A 17 -16.42 -25.41 -5.25
CA GLU A 17 -15.35 -26.18 -4.59
C GLU A 17 -15.82 -26.84 -3.28
N LEU A 18 -16.75 -26.21 -2.55
CA LEU A 18 -17.36 -26.80 -1.36
C LEU A 18 -18.37 -27.90 -1.72
N LYS A 19 -19.11 -27.74 -2.83
CA LYS A 19 -20.03 -28.76 -3.36
C LYS A 19 -19.30 -30.03 -3.83
N GLU A 20 -18.08 -29.91 -4.36
CA GLU A 20 -17.23 -31.06 -4.72
C GLU A 20 -16.71 -31.84 -3.50
N LYS A 21 -16.66 -31.22 -2.31
CA LYS A 21 -16.07 -31.80 -1.10
C LYS A 21 -17.07 -32.47 -0.13
N THR A 22 -18.33 -32.65 -0.52
CA THR A 22 -19.38 -33.29 0.32
C THR A 22 -19.49 -32.71 1.73
N VAL A 23 -19.27 -31.40 1.88
CA VAL A 23 -19.43 -30.69 3.16
C VAL A 23 -20.82 -30.07 3.20
N ASP A 24 -21.52 -30.21 4.32
CA ASP A 24 -22.80 -29.51 4.52
C ASP A 24 -22.57 -27.99 4.43
N LEU A 25 -23.22 -27.37 3.46
CA LEU A 25 -23.07 -25.95 3.14
C LEU A 25 -23.74 -25.04 4.18
N PHE A 26 -24.70 -25.56 4.95
CA PHE A 26 -25.55 -24.76 5.83
C PHE A 26 -25.27 -25.00 7.33
N GLY A 27 -24.44 -25.99 7.67
CA GLY A 27 -23.98 -26.26 9.04
C GLY A 27 -22.60 -26.92 9.13
N PRO A 28 -21.56 -26.40 8.44
CA PRO A 28 -20.23 -27.00 8.49
C PRO A 28 -19.66 -26.93 9.91
N ASP A 29 -18.98 -28.00 10.33
CA ASP A 29 -18.20 -27.93 11.56
C ASP A 29 -17.03 -26.95 11.35
N THR A 30 -16.57 -26.37 12.45
CA THR A 30 -15.39 -25.49 12.42
C THR A 30 -14.16 -26.22 11.88
N GLN A 31 -14.05 -27.54 12.08
CA GLN A 31 -12.95 -28.34 11.55
C GLN A 31 -12.94 -28.35 10.02
N ASP A 32 -14.11 -28.45 9.38
CA ASP A 32 -14.23 -28.43 7.92
C ASP A 32 -13.82 -27.08 7.34
N ILE A 33 -14.23 -25.99 8.00
CA ILE A 33 -13.83 -24.63 7.64
C ILE A 33 -12.31 -24.47 7.74
N LEU A 34 -11.70 -24.97 8.82
CA LEU A 34 -10.25 -24.90 9.02
C LEU A 34 -9.48 -25.75 8.00
N LEU A 35 -9.98 -26.95 7.67
CA LEU A 35 -9.42 -27.80 6.62
C LEU A 35 -9.44 -27.08 5.27
N PHE A 36 -10.57 -26.49 4.92
CA PHE A 36 -10.72 -25.71 3.70
C PHE A 36 -9.73 -24.53 3.65
N LEU A 37 -9.69 -23.69 4.70
CA LEU A 37 -8.75 -22.56 4.77
C LEU A 37 -7.27 -23.00 4.76
N THR A 38 -6.98 -24.19 5.30
CA THR A 38 -5.62 -24.77 5.28
C THR A 38 -5.21 -25.15 3.87
N GLU A 39 -6.10 -25.74 3.08
CA GLU A 39 -5.84 -26.04 1.67
C GLU A 39 -5.61 -24.76 0.85
N GLU A 40 -6.40 -23.71 1.09
CA GLU A 40 -6.18 -22.39 0.49
C GLU A 40 -4.80 -21.80 0.85
N PHE A 41 -4.34 -22.01 2.09
CA PHE A 41 -2.99 -21.61 2.50
C PHE A 41 -1.88 -22.40 1.80
N LYS A 42 -2.06 -23.73 1.65
CA LYS A 42 -1.14 -24.63 0.93
C LYS A 42 -1.05 -24.30 -0.56
N LYS A 43 -2.15 -23.87 -1.19
CA LYS A 43 -2.16 -23.32 -2.56
C LYS A 43 -1.29 -22.06 -2.73
N GLY A 44 -0.76 -21.49 -1.64
CA GLY A 44 0.15 -20.34 -1.69
C GLY A 44 -0.55 -18.99 -1.64
N LEU A 45 -1.84 -18.95 -1.30
CA LEU A 45 -2.61 -17.70 -1.28
C LEU A 45 -2.15 -16.73 -0.19
N SER A 46 -2.36 -15.43 -0.44
CA SER A 46 -2.00 -14.37 0.48
C SER A 46 -2.90 -14.34 1.73
N TYR A 47 -2.41 -13.80 2.85
CA TYR A 47 -3.21 -13.60 4.07
C TYR A 47 -4.52 -12.85 3.77
N SER A 48 -4.44 -11.78 2.96
CA SER A 48 -5.62 -10.99 2.59
C SER A 48 -6.65 -11.81 1.83
N THR A 49 -6.22 -12.68 0.91
CA THR A 49 -7.12 -13.55 0.15
C THR A 49 -7.86 -14.50 1.07
N ILE A 50 -7.12 -15.19 1.96
CA ILE A 50 -7.70 -16.16 2.91
C ILE A 50 -8.66 -15.46 3.89
N ASN A 51 -8.33 -14.23 4.32
CA ASN A 51 -9.22 -13.44 5.17
C ASN A 51 -10.49 -12.98 4.45
N CYS A 52 -10.40 -12.64 3.16
CA CYS A 52 -11.58 -12.37 2.34
C CYS A 52 -12.46 -13.62 2.22
N THR A 53 -11.86 -14.79 2.02
CA THR A 53 -12.58 -16.07 1.98
C THR A 53 -13.30 -16.35 3.30
N ARG A 54 -12.63 -16.16 4.46
CA ARG A 54 -13.28 -16.26 5.79
C ARG A 54 -14.48 -15.33 5.92
N SER A 55 -14.35 -14.07 5.47
CA SER A 55 -15.47 -13.11 5.51
C SER A 55 -16.61 -13.51 4.59
N ALA A 56 -16.31 -14.08 3.42
CA ALA A 56 -17.33 -14.60 2.49
C ALA A 56 -18.06 -15.82 3.09
N LEU A 57 -17.34 -16.73 3.76
CA LEU A 57 -17.95 -17.86 4.46
C LEU A 57 -18.92 -17.40 5.55
N SER A 58 -18.60 -16.33 6.28
CA SER A 58 -19.49 -15.73 7.29
C SER A 58 -20.79 -15.16 6.72
N LEU A 59 -20.93 -15.02 5.39
CA LEU A 59 -22.16 -14.58 4.73
C LEU A 59 -23.03 -15.75 4.22
N ILE A 60 -22.42 -16.94 4.08
CA ILE A 60 -23.06 -18.13 3.52
C ILE A 60 -23.46 -19.08 4.64
N VAL A 61 -22.62 -19.19 5.66
CA VAL A 61 -22.82 -20.08 6.79
C VAL A 61 -23.51 -19.33 7.92
N ASP A 62 -24.56 -19.92 8.48
CA ASP A 62 -25.30 -19.41 9.65
C ASP A 62 -24.54 -19.63 10.97
N CYS A 63 -23.21 -19.44 10.97
CA CYS A 63 -22.38 -19.52 12.16
C CYS A 63 -21.34 -18.39 12.21
N ASP A 64 -21.03 -17.94 13.42
CA ASP A 64 -20.04 -16.87 13.61
C ASP A 64 -18.62 -17.43 13.63
N ILE A 65 -18.08 -17.65 12.43
CA ILE A 65 -16.72 -18.14 12.19
C ILE A 65 -15.66 -17.18 12.76
N ALA A 66 -15.99 -15.88 12.89
CA ALA A 66 -15.04 -14.86 13.32
C ALA A 66 -14.75 -14.92 14.83
N THR A 67 -15.69 -15.40 15.63
CA THR A 67 -15.51 -15.49 17.09
C THR A 67 -14.76 -16.75 17.54
N ASP A 68 -14.78 -17.83 16.75
CA ASP A 68 -14.12 -19.09 17.08
C ASP A 68 -12.60 -18.93 17.31
N ASN A 69 -12.13 -19.45 18.45
CA ASN A 69 -10.74 -19.33 18.88
C ASN A 69 -9.74 -20.12 18.01
N ARG A 70 -10.16 -21.23 17.42
CA ARG A 70 -9.35 -22.04 16.50
C ARG A 70 -9.10 -21.27 15.21
N VAL A 71 -10.13 -20.60 14.68
CA VAL A 71 -10.00 -19.71 13.50
C VAL A 71 -9.08 -18.54 13.80
N LYS A 72 -9.24 -17.86 14.94
CA LYS A 72 -8.32 -16.78 15.37
C LYS A 72 -6.87 -17.25 15.46
N ARG A 73 -6.63 -18.41 16.09
CA ARG A 73 -5.30 -19.03 16.21
C ARG A 73 -4.72 -19.38 14.83
N PHE A 74 -5.53 -19.91 13.93
CA PHE A 74 -5.13 -20.21 12.56
C PHE A 74 -4.65 -18.96 11.82
N PHE A 75 -5.42 -17.86 11.86
CA PHE A 75 -5.00 -16.60 11.23
C PHE A 75 -3.75 -15.99 11.88
N LYS A 76 -3.59 -16.13 13.20
CA LYS A 76 -2.34 -15.77 13.88
C LYS A 76 -1.16 -16.63 13.40
N GLY A 77 -1.38 -17.92 13.19
CA GLY A 77 -0.40 -18.84 12.60
C GLY A 77 0.02 -18.41 11.19
N ILE A 78 -0.93 -18.09 10.30
CA ILE A 78 -0.64 -17.57 8.96
C ILE A 78 0.22 -16.30 9.06
N SER A 79 -0.15 -15.36 9.92
CA SER A 79 0.60 -14.11 10.12
C SER A 79 2.04 -14.36 10.57
N ASN A 80 2.28 -15.38 11.38
CA ASN A 80 3.62 -15.72 11.86
C ASN A 80 4.44 -16.44 10.78
N LEU A 81 3.82 -17.33 10.01
CA LEU A 81 4.48 -18.07 8.93
C LEU A 81 4.76 -17.21 7.68
N ARG A 82 3.92 -16.21 7.41
CA ARG A 82 4.04 -15.29 6.28
C ARG A 82 3.90 -13.85 6.77
N PRO A 83 4.92 -13.28 7.42
CA PRO A 83 4.88 -11.91 7.91
C PRO A 83 4.70 -10.91 6.74
N ALA A 84 4.01 -9.81 7.02
CA ALA A 84 3.83 -8.74 6.05
C ALA A 84 5.18 -8.16 5.64
N ARG A 85 5.48 -8.18 4.34
CA ARG A 85 6.68 -7.55 3.81
C ARG A 85 6.51 -6.02 3.84
N PRO A 86 7.59 -5.25 4.02
CA PRO A 86 7.55 -3.80 3.85
C PRO A 86 6.89 -3.44 2.52
N LYS A 87 5.97 -2.47 2.54
CA LYS A 87 5.28 -2.00 1.33
C LYS A 87 6.27 -1.46 0.29
N TYR A 88 7.39 -0.92 0.74
CA TYR A 88 8.45 -0.38 -0.09
C TYR A 88 9.76 -1.09 0.24
N GLU A 89 10.44 -1.60 -0.79
CA GLU A 89 11.76 -2.22 -0.67
C GLU A 89 12.88 -1.17 -0.59
N TYR A 90 12.63 0.03 -1.12
CA TYR A 90 13.56 1.14 -1.11
C TYR A 90 12.84 2.45 -0.80
N THR A 91 13.43 3.25 0.08
CA THR A 91 13.09 4.65 0.32
C THR A 91 14.25 5.52 -0.18
N TRP A 92 13.95 6.66 -0.76
CA TRP A 92 14.97 7.62 -1.19
C TRP A 92 15.59 8.33 0.03
N ASP A 93 16.80 8.88 -0.12
CA ASP A 93 17.52 9.59 0.95
C ASP A 93 16.98 11.02 1.14
N PRO A 94 16.38 11.37 2.31
CA PRO A 94 15.89 12.71 2.62
C PRO A 94 16.92 13.82 2.45
N LYS A 95 18.23 13.51 2.61
CA LYS A 95 19.31 14.48 2.50
C LYS A 95 19.34 15.19 1.16
N ILE A 96 18.98 14.51 0.07
CA ILE A 96 18.92 15.08 -1.27
C ILE A 96 18.04 16.34 -1.31
N VAL A 97 16.89 16.31 -0.62
CA VAL A 97 15.95 17.44 -0.56
C VAL A 97 16.42 18.52 0.40
N ILE A 98 17.08 18.12 1.49
CA ILE A 98 17.67 19.07 2.45
C ILE A 98 18.79 19.86 1.76
N ASP A 99 19.70 19.18 1.07
CA ASP A 99 20.78 19.78 0.30
C ASP A 99 20.25 20.68 -0.82
N TYR A 100 19.19 20.26 -1.51
CA TYR A 100 18.49 21.11 -2.49
C TYR A 100 18.04 22.45 -1.88
N PHE A 101 17.54 22.45 -0.64
CA PHE A 101 17.14 23.68 0.04
C PHE A 101 18.29 24.49 0.63
N LEU A 102 19.44 23.87 0.92
CA LEU A 102 20.65 24.55 1.40
C LEU A 102 21.33 25.38 0.31
N HIS A 103 21.27 24.94 -0.95
CA HIS A 103 21.85 25.65 -2.10
C HIS A 103 20.96 26.79 -2.66
N ARG A 104 19.77 27.00 -2.08
CA ARG A 104 18.84 28.07 -2.47
C ARG A 104 19.21 29.40 -1.79
N PRO A 105 18.79 30.56 -2.35
CA PRO A 105 19.07 31.87 -1.75
C PRO A 105 18.42 32.00 -0.36
N SER A 106 18.81 33.05 0.36
CA SER A 106 18.32 33.33 1.72
C SER A 106 16.79 33.31 1.74
N ASN A 107 16.20 32.96 2.89
CA ASN A 107 14.75 32.95 3.03
C ASN A 107 14.10 34.32 2.75
N GLU A 108 14.88 35.40 2.89
CA GLU A 108 14.44 36.78 2.63
C GLU A 108 14.26 37.07 1.14
N ASP A 109 15.00 36.37 0.28
CA ASP A 109 14.96 36.55 -1.18
C ASP A 109 13.90 35.66 -1.87
N LEU A 110 13.28 34.75 -1.11
CA LEU A 110 12.34 33.78 -1.65
C LEU A 110 10.92 34.34 -1.67
N SER A 111 10.20 34.05 -2.76
CA SER A 111 8.78 34.39 -2.84
C SER A 111 7.97 33.61 -1.78
N LEU A 112 6.83 34.17 -1.35
CA LEU A 112 5.91 33.48 -0.42
C LEU A 112 5.53 32.07 -0.90
N LYS A 113 5.42 31.89 -2.22
CA LYS A 113 5.14 30.59 -2.85
C LYS A 113 6.28 29.59 -2.64
N GLU A 114 7.53 30.03 -2.75
CA GLU A 114 8.71 29.18 -2.56
C GLU A 114 8.96 28.86 -1.08
N LEU A 115 8.77 29.84 -0.19
CA LEU A 115 8.78 29.61 1.25
C LEU A 115 7.71 28.59 1.67
N SER A 116 6.50 28.71 1.10
CA SER A 116 5.41 27.75 1.34
C SER A 116 5.80 26.34 0.89
N LYS A 117 6.37 26.19 -0.32
CA LYS A 117 6.86 24.89 -0.83
C LYS A 117 7.93 24.29 0.09
N LYS A 118 8.91 25.10 0.53
CA LYS A 118 9.99 24.70 1.44
C LYS A 118 9.44 24.20 2.77
N LEU A 119 8.56 24.98 3.41
CA LEU A 119 7.91 24.60 4.66
C LEU A 119 7.11 23.30 4.54
N ILE A 120 6.24 23.20 3.53
CA ILE A 120 5.37 22.03 3.35
C ILE A 120 6.20 20.76 3.14
N THR A 121 7.25 20.84 2.32
CA THR A 121 8.11 19.69 2.02
C THR A 121 8.91 19.23 3.25
N LEU A 122 9.41 20.16 4.06
CA LEU A 122 10.09 19.84 5.33
C LEU A 122 9.15 19.22 6.36
N LEU A 123 7.91 19.72 6.46
CA LEU A 123 6.90 19.15 7.35
C LEU A 123 6.48 17.73 6.94
N GLU A 124 6.44 17.43 5.64
CA GLU A 124 6.18 16.08 5.14
C GLU A 124 7.35 15.13 5.42
N LEU A 125 8.60 15.59 5.28
CA LEU A 125 9.80 14.80 5.58
C LEU A 125 9.82 14.35 7.05
N GLN A 126 9.36 15.20 7.98
CA GLN A 126 9.33 14.88 9.41
C GLN A 126 8.25 13.85 9.78
N GLN A 127 7.11 13.82 9.08
CA GLN A 127 5.97 12.96 9.40
C GLN A 127 5.89 11.67 8.59
N GLY A 128 6.75 11.53 7.58
CA GLY A 128 6.67 10.48 6.56
C GLY A 128 5.60 10.79 5.51
N ILE A 129 5.95 10.55 4.25
CA ILE A 129 5.22 10.93 3.01
C ILE A 129 3.77 10.40 2.94
N ASN A 130 3.37 9.48 3.81
CA ASN A 130 2.01 8.93 3.87
C ASN A 130 1.10 9.62 4.90
N SER A 131 1.58 10.63 5.64
CA SER A 131 0.72 11.45 6.50
C SER A 131 0.10 12.58 5.69
N PRO A 132 -1.23 12.64 5.50
CA PRO A 132 -1.84 13.78 4.85
C PRO A 132 -1.57 15.03 5.71
N ILE A 133 -0.87 16.02 5.15
CA ILE A 133 -0.62 17.37 5.72
C ILE A 133 -1.88 17.97 6.39
N LEU A 134 -3.06 17.56 5.92
CA LEU A 134 -4.38 17.95 6.43
C LEU A 134 -4.64 17.78 7.93
N LYS A 135 -3.82 17.02 8.69
CA LYS A 135 -3.97 16.99 10.15
C LYS A 135 -3.31 18.15 10.87
N PHE A 136 -2.40 18.88 10.23
CA PHE A 136 -1.88 20.15 10.76
C PHE A 136 -2.91 21.26 10.55
N ARG A 137 -3.92 21.27 11.43
CA ARG A 137 -4.76 22.45 11.62
C ARG A 137 -3.90 23.49 12.32
N VAL A 138 -3.31 24.40 11.55
CA VAL A 138 -2.81 25.67 12.09
C VAL A 138 -4.03 26.38 12.68
N LYS A 139 -4.26 26.20 13.98
CA LYS A 139 -5.16 27.07 14.72
C LYS A 139 -4.44 28.42 14.77
N ASN A 140 -4.71 29.29 13.81
CA ASN A 140 -4.28 30.68 13.91
C ASN A 140 -4.82 31.21 15.23
N ARG A 141 -3.91 31.43 16.18
CA ARG A 141 -4.21 32.14 17.42
C ARG A 141 -4.34 33.59 16.98
N ASN A 142 -5.59 34.05 16.88
CA ASN A 142 -5.99 35.45 16.63
C ASN A 142 -6.00 35.89 15.16
N TYR A 143 -6.95 35.39 14.36
CA TYR A 143 -7.54 36.20 13.29
C TYR A 143 -8.99 36.45 13.69
N ASP A 144 -9.31 37.71 13.99
CA ASP A 144 -10.64 38.12 14.38
C ASP A 144 -11.57 37.98 13.15
N THR A 145 -12.42 36.95 13.17
CA THR A 145 -13.33 36.64 12.06
C THR A 145 -14.55 37.56 11.99
N SER A 146 -14.58 38.62 12.80
CA SER A 146 -15.73 39.52 12.91
C SER A 146 -15.74 40.66 11.87
N ALA A 147 -14.63 40.96 11.19
CA ALA A 147 -14.51 42.19 10.39
C ALA A 147 -14.38 42.03 8.86
N ASN A 148 -14.27 40.82 8.29
CA ASN A 148 -14.23 40.67 6.83
C ASN A 148 -14.79 39.33 6.34
N LYS A 149 -15.86 39.37 5.53
CA LYS A 149 -16.51 38.18 4.95
C LYS A 149 -15.71 37.56 3.80
N ASP A 150 -14.68 38.25 3.31
CA ASP A 150 -13.77 37.69 2.31
C ASP A 150 -12.58 37.01 2.99
N LYS A 151 -12.60 35.68 3.01
CA LYS A 151 -11.40 34.90 3.35
C LYS A 151 -10.34 35.17 2.29
N PRO A 152 -9.14 35.67 2.65
CA PRO A 152 -8.13 36.10 1.67
C PRO A 152 -7.56 34.95 0.83
N PHE A 153 -7.81 33.68 1.20
CA PHE A 153 -7.29 32.53 0.50
C PHE A 153 -8.35 31.45 0.28
N ARG A 154 -8.49 31.00 -0.98
CA ARG A 154 -9.23 29.78 -1.32
C ARG A 154 -8.54 28.59 -0.64
N LYS A 155 -9.31 27.66 -0.07
CA LYS A 155 -8.76 26.40 0.48
C LYS A 155 -7.99 25.67 -0.64
N GLY A 156 -6.69 25.49 -0.46
CA GLY A 156 -5.89 24.66 -1.37
C GLY A 156 -6.39 23.22 -1.34
N SER A 157 -6.55 22.59 -2.51
CA SER A 157 -6.90 21.17 -2.57
C SER A 157 -5.72 20.32 -2.11
N THR A 158 -5.99 19.13 -1.58
CA THR A 158 -4.96 18.11 -1.25
C THR A 158 -4.09 17.77 -2.45
N GLN A 159 -4.67 17.85 -3.64
CA GLN A 159 -3.99 17.66 -4.91
C GLN A 159 -2.88 18.71 -5.11
N THR A 160 -3.13 19.98 -4.78
CA THR A 160 -2.18 21.10 -4.96
C THR A 160 -0.92 20.95 -4.12
N LEU A 161 -1.06 20.56 -2.85
CA LEU A 161 0.10 20.37 -1.95
C LEU A 161 0.95 19.18 -2.40
N SER A 162 0.30 18.07 -2.78
CA SER A 162 0.99 16.90 -3.32
C SER A 162 1.75 17.22 -4.61
N TYR A 163 1.19 18.06 -5.48
CA TYR A 163 1.88 18.50 -6.69
C TYR A 163 3.10 19.36 -6.38
N TRP A 164 3.02 20.26 -5.40
CA TRP A 164 4.15 21.09 -5.01
C TRP A 164 5.32 20.27 -4.49
N VAL A 165 5.05 19.30 -3.61
CA VAL A 165 6.06 18.38 -3.08
C VAL A 165 6.67 17.55 -4.21
N LYS A 166 5.84 16.94 -5.07
CA LYS A 166 6.35 16.17 -6.21
C LYS A 166 7.20 17.01 -7.16
N GLY A 167 6.86 18.29 -7.32
CA GLY A 167 7.65 19.26 -8.06
C GLY A 167 9.03 19.44 -7.43
N VAL A 168 9.08 19.72 -6.12
CA VAL A 168 10.34 19.86 -5.38
C VAL A 168 11.19 18.58 -5.45
N LEU A 169 10.57 17.41 -5.27
CA LEU A 169 11.27 16.13 -5.38
C LEU A 169 11.91 15.97 -6.77
N LYS A 170 11.17 16.29 -7.84
CA LYS A 170 11.69 16.25 -9.20
C LYS A 170 12.84 17.25 -9.42
N GLU A 171 12.69 18.49 -8.93
CA GLU A 171 13.73 19.53 -8.99
C GLU A 171 15.00 19.12 -8.23
N SER A 172 14.85 18.42 -7.10
CA SER A 172 15.97 17.87 -6.32
C SER A 172 16.61 16.60 -6.95
N GLY A 173 16.13 16.14 -8.10
CA GLY A 173 16.66 14.95 -8.79
C GLY A 173 16.04 13.61 -8.36
N ILE A 174 14.98 13.63 -7.54
CA ILE A 174 14.23 12.43 -7.14
C ILE A 174 13.07 12.21 -8.09
N ASP A 175 13.20 11.22 -8.97
CA ASP A 175 12.08 10.79 -9.79
C ASP A 175 11.11 9.88 -8.98
N THR A 176 9.90 10.40 -8.79
CA THR A 176 8.79 9.71 -8.13
C THR A 176 7.81 9.07 -9.12
N SER A 177 8.12 9.09 -10.42
CA SER A 177 7.30 8.44 -11.44
C SER A 177 7.23 6.92 -11.23
N ARG A 178 6.09 6.31 -11.57
CA ARG A 178 5.93 4.85 -11.48
C ARG A 178 6.80 4.09 -12.49
N ASN A 179 7.41 4.78 -13.44
CA ASN A 179 8.19 4.21 -14.53
C ASN A 179 9.70 4.25 -14.30
N VAL A 180 10.17 4.68 -13.12
CA VAL A 180 11.59 4.63 -12.79
C VAL A 180 12.04 3.17 -12.71
N LYS A 181 12.98 2.80 -13.59
CA LYS A 181 13.58 1.46 -13.63
C LYS A 181 14.66 1.31 -12.55
N LYS A 182 14.24 1.28 -11.28
CA LYS A 182 15.12 1.24 -10.10
C LYS A 182 15.82 -0.11 -9.91
N PHE A 183 15.31 -1.18 -10.52
CA PHE A 183 15.78 -2.54 -10.28
C PHE A 183 16.67 -3.01 -11.43
N VAL A 184 17.96 -3.17 -11.17
CA VAL A 184 18.95 -3.62 -12.17
C VAL A 184 19.26 -5.09 -11.95
N CYS A 185 19.39 -5.85 -13.05
CA CYS A 185 19.90 -7.21 -13.01
C CYS A 185 21.42 -7.18 -12.93
N ASP A 186 21.97 -7.86 -11.92
CA ASP A 186 23.39 -8.07 -11.66
C ASP A 186 24.10 -8.95 -12.71
N ILE A 187 23.35 -9.67 -13.55
CA ILE A 187 23.91 -10.60 -14.55
C ILE A 187 23.91 -9.99 -15.96
N CYS A 188 22.91 -9.18 -16.30
CA CYS A 188 22.75 -8.65 -17.66
C CYS A 188 22.44 -7.15 -17.73
N ASP A 189 22.54 -6.44 -16.61
CA ASP A 189 22.33 -4.99 -16.46
C ASP A 189 20.98 -4.44 -16.95
N LYS A 190 20.03 -5.33 -17.28
CA LYS A 190 18.67 -4.94 -17.65
C LYS A 190 17.97 -4.27 -16.47
N LYS A 191 17.34 -3.13 -16.74
CA LYS A 191 16.64 -2.32 -15.74
C LYS A 191 15.13 -2.55 -15.81
N PHE A 192 14.50 -2.71 -14.65
CA PHE A 192 13.08 -3.00 -14.48
C PHE A 192 12.43 -1.99 -13.52
N THR A 193 11.15 -1.71 -13.74
CA THR A 193 10.33 -0.83 -12.89
C THR A 193 9.85 -1.52 -11.60
N GLN A 194 9.82 -2.86 -11.59
CA GLN A 194 9.35 -3.66 -10.46
C GLN A 194 10.31 -4.82 -10.17
N ARG A 195 10.53 -5.12 -8.88
CA ARG A 195 11.34 -6.27 -8.43
C ARG A 195 10.76 -7.61 -8.87
N GLY A 196 9.44 -7.76 -8.94
CA GLY A 196 8.79 -8.97 -9.43
C GLY A 196 9.28 -9.35 -10.83
N ASN A 197 9.34 -8.37 -11.74
CA ASN A 197 9.85 -8.56 -13.09
C ASN A 197 11.35 -8.87 -13.09
N LEU A 198 12.14 -8.19 -12.24
CA LEU A 198 13.56 -8.53 -12.08
C LEU A 198 13.74 -9.97 -11.57
N ASN A 199 12.95 -10.43 -10.60
CA ASN A 199 13.06 -11.78 -10.05
C ASN A 199 12.70 -12.84 -11.10
N VAL A 200 11.68 -12.59 -11.93
CA VAL A 200 11.35 -13.44 -13.07
C VAL A 200 12.49 -13.47 -14.09
N GLN A 201 13.08 -12.31 -14.41
CA GLN A 201 14.29 -12.24 -15.26
C GLN A 201 15.48 -13.00 -14.63
N LYS A 202 15.69 -12.89 -13.31
CA LYS A 202 16.77 -13.62 -12.63
C LYS A 202 16.60 -15.14 -12.72
N LYS A 203 15.36 -15.64 -12.73
CA LYS A 203 15.09 -17.07 -12.94
C LYS A 203 15.49 -17.53 -14.35
N SER A 204 15.32 -16.71 -15.38
CA SER A 204 15.75 -17.09 -16.74
C SER A 204 17.26 -17.21 -16.90
N HIS A 205 18.06 -16.56 -16.04
CA HIS A 205 19.50 -16.80 -15.95
C HIS A 205 19.85 -18.16 -15.32
N LEU A 206 18.99 -18.68 -14.44
CA LEU A 206 19.16 -19.97 -13.76
C LEU A 206 18.60 -21.14 -14.59
N GLU A 207 17.61 -20.89 -15.43
CA GLU A 207 17.04 -21.85 -16.38
C GLU A 207 17.92 -22.02 -17.64
N LYS A 208 19.17 -22.49 -17.47
CA LYS A 208 19.78 -23.29 -18.54
C LYS A 208 18.95 -24.59 -18.64
N LYS A 209 18.16 -24.72 -19.71
CA LYS A 209 17.27 -25.86 -20.00
C LYS A 209 17.92 -27.21 -19.62
N LYS A 210 17.23 -27.99 -18.78
CA LYS A 210 17.59 -29.39 -18.44
C LYS A 210 16.86 -30.44 -19.29
N TYR A 211 16.20 -30.05 -20.38
CA TYR A 211 15.51 -31.00 -21.25
C TYR A 211 15.85 -30.68 -22.70
N GLU A 212 16.71 -31.52 -23.28
CA GLU A 212 16.81 -31.71 -24.73
C GLU A 212 15.63 -32.57 -25.17
N CYS A 213 15.08 -32.23 -26.34
CA CYS A 213 13.96 -32.90 -26.98
C CYS A 213 14.40 -34.21 -27.63
#